data_AF-K5X124-F1
#
_entry.id   AF-K5X124-F1
#
_cell.length_a   1.000
_cell.length_b   1.000
_cell.length_c   1.000
_cell.angle_alpha   90.00
_cell.angle_beta   90.00
_cell.angle_gamma   90.00
#
_symmetry.space_group_name_H-M   'P 1'
#
loop_
_entity.id
_entity.type
_entity.pdbx_description
1 polymer ?
#
loop_
_entity_poly.entity_id
_entity_poly.type
_entity_poly.pdbx_seq_one_letter_code
_entity_poly.pdbx_strand_id
1 'polypeptide(L)' 'IEEMYSILQSFLEIVVRNLQTHGTQHTLALFVNSLMYNQTKIHAFKLRHSVTTRRCYSDFEALRGILEHRSTHVNTPP' A
#
# COMPACT_ATOMS: atom_id res chain seq x y z
N ILE A 1 -21.36 25.26 -8.39
CA ILE A 1 -21.37 24.69 -7.01
C ILE A 1 -21.51 23.16 -7.06
N GLU A 2 -22.25 22.58 -8.01
CA GLU A 2 -22.38 21.12 -8.17
C GLU A 2 -21.09 20.38 -8.58
N GLU A 3 -20.14 21.02 -9.29
CA GLU A 3 -18.88 20.36 -9.67
C GLU A 3 -17.94 20.05 -8.49
N MET A 4 -18.02 20.79 -7.38
CA MET A 4 -17.13 20.57 -6.22
C MET A 4 -17.52 19.33 -5.38
N TYR A 5 -18.71 18.76 -5.61
CA TYR A 5 -19.20 17.53 -4.98
C TYR A 5 -19.26 16.34 -5.95
N SER A 6 -18.67 16.49 -7.14
CA SER A 6 -18.55 15.40 -8.10
C SER A 6 -17.61 14.33 -7.55
N ILE A 7 -18.01 13.05 -7.64
CA ILE A 7 -17.15 11.90 -7.33
C ILE A 7 -15.78 12.13 -7.99
N LEU A 8 -14.71 12.08 -7.18
CA LEU A 8 -13.33 12.29 -7.65
C LEU A 8 -13.08 11.46 -8.92
N GLN A 9 -12.79 12.16 -10.02
CA GLN A 9 -12.60 11.55 -11.34
C GLN A 9 -11.41 10.56 -11.36
N SER A 10 -10.47 10.73 -10.43
CA SER A 10 -9.34 9.83 -10.18
C SER A 10 -9.15 9.68 -8.68
N PHE A 11 -9.40 8.47 -8.15
CA PHE A 11 -9.17 8.13 -6.75
C PHE A 11 -8.22 6.94 -6.65
N LEU A 12 -7.57 6.79 -5.50
CA LEU A 12 -6.83 5.61 -5.10
C LEU A 12 -7.22 5.26 -3.66
N GLU A 13 -7.86 4.12 -3.48
CA GLU A 13 -8.20 3.54 -2.19
C GLU A 13 -7.29 2.34 -1.94
N ILE A 14 -6.62 2.33 -0.79
CA ILE A 14 -5.73 1.25 -0.36
C ILE A 14 -6.21 0.76 1.00
N VAL A 15 -6.39 -0.54 1.13
CA VAL A 15 -6.91 -1.16 2.33
C VAL A 15 -6.05 -2.34 2.75
N VAL A 16 -5.47 -2.25 3.95
CA VAL A 16 -4.64 -3.30 4.55
C VAL A 16 -5.51 -4.13 5.50
N ARG A 17 -5.59 -5.44 5.29
CA ARG A 17 -6.43 -6.37 6.06
C ARG A 17 -5.71 -7.69 6.31
N ASN A 18 -6.34 -8.54 7.12
CA ASN A 18 -5.95 -9.93 7.34
C ASN A 18 -4.49 -10.05 7.78
N LEU A 19 -4.17 -9.43 8.92
CA LEU A 19 -2.87 -9.58 9.55
C LEU A 19 -2.67 -11.05 9.94
N GLN A 20 -1.64 -11.68 9.37
CA GLN A 20 -1.29 -13.06 9.64
C GLN A 20 0.12 -13.11 10.21
N THR A 21 0.22 -13.57 11.46
CA THR A 21 1.51 -13.89 12.06
C THR A 21 2.03 -15.18 11.46
N HIS A 22 3.25 -15.13 10.94
CA HIS A 22 4.01 -16.27 10.46
C HIS A 22 5.23 -16.48 11.34
N GLY A 23 5.68 -17.73 11.37
CA GLY A 23 6.76 -18.20 12.22
C GLY A 23 6.25 -19.31 13.13
N THR A 24 7.11 -20.27 13.40
CA THR A 24 6.85 -21.33 14.38
C THR A 24 7.57 -20.97 15.67
N GLN A 25 7.14 -21.51 16.80
CA GLN A 25 7.80 -21.30 18.09
C GLN A 25 9.29 -21.70 18.09
N HIS A 26 9.73 -22.50 17.11
CA HIS A 26 11.11 -22.95 16.93
C HIS A 26 11.94 -22.04 16.00
N THR A 27 11.30 -21.15 15.24
CA THR A 27 11.97 -20.19 14.35
C THR A 27 12.02 -18.84 15.04
N LEU A 28 13.22 -18.31 15.33
CA LEU A 28 13.41 -17.00 15.97
C LEU A 28 12.85 -15.81 15.17
N ALA A 29 12.49 -16.02 13.90
CA ALA A 29 11.92 -15.01 13.01
C ALA A 29 10.39 -15.13 12.96
N LEU A 30 9.72 -14.39 13.85
CA LEU A 30 8.29 -14.08 13.72
C LEU A 30 8.13 -12.88 12.79
N PHE A 31 7.19 -12.95 11.85
CA PHE A 31 6.84 -11.81 11.00
C PHE A 31 5.35 -11.76 10.72
N VAL A 32 4.81 -10.56 10.58
CA VAL A 32 3.38 -10.35 10.29
C VAL A 32 3.24 -9.95 8.83
N ASN A 33 2.48 -10.74 8.09
CA ASN A 33 2.07 -10.41 6.73
C ASN A 33 0.69 -9.76 6.73
N SER A 34 0.46 -8.94 5.72
CA SER A 34 -0.86 -8.37 5.46
C SER A 34 -1.32 -8.66 4.02
N LEU A 35 -2.64 -8.56 3.81
CA LEU A 35 -3.26 -8.49 2.50
C LEU A 35 -3.60 -7.03 2.19
N MET A 36 -3.15 -6.54 1.03
CA MET A 36 -3.41 -5.17 0.59
C MET A 36 -4.34 -5.18 -0.63
N TYR A 37 -5.46 -4.49 -0.52
CA TYR A 37 -6.42 -4.28 -1.59
C TYR A 37 -6.26 -2.86 -2.14
N ASN A 38 -6.14 -2.72 -3.45
CA ASN A 38 -6.10 -1.43 -4.12
C ASN A 38 -7.26 -1.30 -5.09
N GLN A 39 -7.93 -0.15 -5.04
CA GLN A 39 -8.96 0.24 -5.98
C GLN A 39 -8.66 1.64 -6.50
N THR A 40 -8.60 1.83 -7.81
CA THR A 40 -8.19 3.11 -8.40
C THR A 40 -8.81 3.38 -9.75
N LYS A 41 -9.06 4.66 -10.03
CA LYS A 41 -9.39 5.19 -11.36
C LYS A 41 -8.20 5.88 -12.04
N ILE A 42 -7.03 5.94 -11.39
CA ILE A 42 -5.82 6.58 -11.92
C ILE A 42 -5.21 5.71 -13.03
N HIS A 43 -5.03 6.29 -14.21
CA HIS A 43 -4.50 5.59 -15.40
C HIS A 43 -3.03 5.19 -15.32
N ALA A 44 -2.26 5.74 -14.37
CA ALA A 44 -0.88 5.32 -14.11
C ALA A 44 -0.77 3.90 -13.54
N PHE A 45 -1.87 3.36 -12.98
CA PHE A 45 -1.91 2.00 -12.47
C PHE A 45 -2.23 1.01 -13.59
N LYS A 46 -1.48 -0.10 -13.63
CA LYS A 46 -1.71 -1.18 -14.58
C LYS A 46 -3.08 -1.85 -14.41
N LEU A 47 -3.53 -1.97 -13.16
CA LEU A 47 -4.81 -2.60 -12.79
C LEU A 47 -5.64 -1.61 -11.99
N ARG A 48 -6.94 -1.53 -12.32
CA ARG A 48 -7.89 -0.72 -11.55
C ARG A 48 -8.15 -1.32 -10.18
N HIS A 49 -8.30 -2.65 -10.11
CA HIS A 49 -8.49 -3.40 -8.89
C HIS A 49 -7.33 -4.40 -8.76
N SER A 50 -6.65 -4.42 -7.63
CA SER A 50 -5.60 -5.40 -7.38
C SER A 50 -5.57 -5.83 -5.92
N VAL A 51 -5.17 -7.07 -5.70
CA VAL A 51 -4.89 -7.61 -4.36
C VAL A 51 -3.43 -8.02 -4.35
N THR A 52 -2.64 -7.41 -3.48
CA THR A 52 -1.26 -7.81 -3.24
C THR A 52 -1.23 -8.64 -1.97
N THR A 53 -0.75 -9.88 -2.08
CA THR A 53 -0.65 -10.80 -0.95
C THR A 53 0.72 -10.68 -0.27
N ARG A 54 0.77 -10.96 1.04
CA ARG A 54 2.01 -11.22 1.80
C ARG A 54 3.05 -10.10 1.79
N ARG A 55 2.64 -8.84 2.00
CA ARG A 55 3.62 -7.79 2.29
C ARG A 55 3.95 -7.81 3.77
N CYS A 56 5.22 -8.04 4.07
CA CYS A 56 5.79 -7.81 5.40
C CYS A 56 5.94 -6.31 5.62
N TYR A 57 6.03 -5.87 6.87
CA TYR A 57 6.38 -4.47 7.19
C TYR A 57 7.68 -4.02 6.48
N SER A 58 8.67 -4.92 6.35
CA SER A 58 9.93 -4.66 5.64
C SER A 58 9.76 -4.26 4.17
N ASP A 59 8.71 -4.74 3.49
CA ASP A 59 8.44 -4.36 2.10
C ASP A 59 7.96 -2.91 1.99
N PHE A 60 7.28 -2.40 3.03
CA PHE A 60 6.84 -1.01 3.09
C PHE A 60 8.02 -0.09 3.37
N GLU A 61 8.93 -0.48 4.28
CA GLU A 61 10.17 0.25 4.53
C GLU A 61 11.05 0.34 3.28
N ALA A 62 11.19 -0.75 2.53
CA ALA A 62 11.92 -0.74 1.26
C ALA A 62 11.25 0.19 0.22
N LEU A 63 9.92 0.18 0.13
CA LEU A 63 9.17 1.08 -0.74
C LEU A 63 9.34 2.54 -0.32
N ARG A 64 9.29 2.83 0.99
CA ARG A 64 9.52 4.15 1.57
C ARG A 64 10.88 4.68 1.17
N GLY A 65 11.95 3.90 1.34
CA GLY A 65 13.30 4.31 0.93
C GLY A 65 13.41 4.65 -0.56
N ILE A 66 12.70 3.90 -1.42
CA ILE A 66 12.63 4.22 -2.86
C ILE A 66 11.90 5.54 -3.10
N LEU A 67 10.79 5.77 -2.41
CA LEU A 67 9.98 7.00 -2.55
C LEU A 67 10.73 8.22 -2.05
N GLU A 68 11.37 8.14 -0.89
CA GLU A 68 12.19 9.22 -0.31
C GLU A 68 13.38 9.57 -1.21
N HIS A 69 14.03 8.57 -1.80
CA HIS A 69 15.15 8.80 -2.72
C HIS A 69 14.70 9.43 -4.05
N ARG A 70 13.53 9.04 -4.58
CA ARG A 70 13.04 9.49 -5.90
C ARG A 70 12.17 10.74 -5.85
N SER A 71 11.62 11.09 -4.69
CA SER A 71 10.68 12.21 -4.52
C SER A 71 11.36 13.34 -3.75
N THR A 72 12.36 13.99 -4.36
CA THR A 72 13.20 15.01 -3.71
C THR A 72 12.46 16.26 -3.24
N HIS A 73 11.20 16.47 -3.67
CA HIS A 73 10.39 17.66 -3.37
C HIS A 73 9.08 17.35 -2.63
N VAL A 74 8.86 16.11 -2.18
CA VAL A 74 7.63 15.72 -1.49
C VAL A 74 7.97 14.97 -0.21
N ASN A 75 7.43 15.43 0.92
CA ASN A 75 7.62 14.78 2.20
C ASN A 75 6.85 13.47 2.25
N THR A 76 7.56 12.35 2.48
CA THR A 76 6.94 11.04 2.67
C THR A 76 6.44 10.91 4.12
N PRO A 77 5.17 10.54 4.35
CA PRO A 77 4.62 10.40 5.69
C PRO A 77 5.28 9.25 6.48
N PRO A 78 5.24 9.32 7.83
CA PRO A 78 5.88 8.35 8.70
C PRO A 78 5.25 6.96 8.63
#